data_AF-A0AA39UBG4-F1
#
_entry.id   AF-A0AA39UBG4-F1
#
_cell.length_a   1.000
_cell.length_b   1.000
_cell.length_c   1.000
_cell.angle_alpha   90.00
_cell.angle_beta   90.00
_cell.angle_gamma   90.00
#
_symmetry.space_group_name_H-M   'P 1'
#
loop_
_entity.id
_entity.type
_entity.pdbx_description
1 polymer ?
#
loop_
_entity_poly.entity_id
_entity_poly.type
_entity_poly.pdbx_seq_one_letter_code
_entity_poly.pdbx_strand_id
1 'polypeptide(L)'
;MSKEQFNIIQEDPFVRRLRSGMHIDDALLIALDIERTYRRMFAVARDDPAIADPYVGLVNVLDTRNQGLFIAQNSRISDCFRIFQLHPKQRPRDGDLVMVPDIGTFKNHWNLYTENMLAGLDWKGVVAAGGAVLACLSLPHVVGSSNSDIRRYQRKYYPTSDIDLFLHGISPEEAEKKIISIYESVKEAVPHETVCIRTKNTISVHGTYPFRVVQIVLRLYASIGEILAGFDVDAPCFAFDGQVVWGSPRGIGAVMRKANTGGYVPQISQHGEPFREVYLLHPSELQGLARLLSLEHIATSDTSDGIRVDSGIINDITKSFDAMENNDYAHFHIPYGPNWDAIKITASVSNANFVMNDEVMQTELGLGDESWRLHRHPAFYGTAEQCIAGTCLDCAAPRTDWERSLREEWDQVYVRGHVRFFQEDPGRQLMTGSFCPIDDDDWSKQAYYLSREHEQSPPQHAAWHSRFSRTLDLLKNSIQFAQQAMESLEHILQSESLCKAHIVPMLTSR
;
A
#
# COMPACT_ATOMS: atom_id res chain seq x y z
N MET A 1 30.41 19.70 23.52
CA MET A 1 29.84 19.01 22.34
C MET A 1 28.66 18.19 22.84
N SER A 2 27.45 18.43 22.32
CA SER A 2 26.27 17.64 22.69
C SER A 2 26.35 16.23 22.10
N LYS A 3 25.65 15.25 22.68
CA LYS A 3 25.54 13.88 22.12
C LYS A 3 25.03 13.89 20.67
N GLU A 4 24.18 14.85 20.32
CA GLU A 4 23.68 15.07 18.95
C GLU A 4 24.80 15.44 17.95
N GLN A 5 25.85 16.14 18.40
CA GLN A 5 27.00 16.44 17.54
C GLN A 5 27.95 15.25 17.38
N PHE A 6 27.90 14.26 18.28
CA PHE A 6 28.82 13.11 18.26
C PHE A 6 28.39 12.03 17.25
N ASN A 7 27.08 11.78 17.08
CA ASN A 7 26.57 10.83 16.09
C ASN A 7 26.65 11.34 14.63
N ILE A 8 26.84 12.65 14.42
CA ILE A 8 27.03 13.24 13.08
C ILE A 8 28.46 12.99 12.53
N ILE A 9 29.40 12.56 13.39
CA ILE A 9 30.84 12.50 13.09
C ILE A 9 31.31 11.10 12.66
N GLN A 10 30.64 10.01 13.05
CA GLN A 10 30.96 8.69 12.49
C GLN A 10 30.25 8.50 11.15
N GLU A 11 31.04 8.50 10.08
CA GLU A 11 30.61 8.11 8.75
C GLU A 11 29.94 6.73 8.80
N ASP A 12 28.73 6.63 8.23
CA ASP A 12 27.99 5.38 8.19
C ASP A 12 28.86 4.25 7.59
N PRO A 13 28.91 3.05 8.20
CA PRO A 13 29.77 1.97 7.75
C PRO A 13 29.51 1.54 6.29
N PHE A 14 28.28 1.60 5.81
CA PHE A 14 27.94 1.28 4.43
C PHE A 14 28.46 2.36 3.47
N VAL A 15 28.24 3.65 3.79
CA VAL A 15 28.81 4.78 3.04
C VAL A 15 30.33 4.70 2.96
N ARG A 16 31.00 4.41 4.08
CA ARG A 16 32.45 4.27 4.16
C ARG A 16 32.99 3.19 3.21
N ARG A 17 32.29 2.06 3.12
CA ARG A 17 32.64 0.96 2.20
C ARG A 17 32.50 1.39 0.74
N LEU A 18 31.41 2.06 0.39
CA LEU A 18 31.24 2.59 -0.96
C LEU A 18 32.34 3.59 -1.33
N ARG A 19 32.67 4.51 -0.42
CA ARG A 19 33.75 5.49 -0.65
C ARG A 19 35.14 4.86 -0.75
N SER A 20 35.38 3.72 -0.13
CA SER A 20 36.64 2.97 -0.31
C SER A 20 36.74 2.26 -1.67
N GLY A 21 35.73 2.39 -2.54
CA GLY A 21 35.66 1.71 -3.83
C GLY A 21 35.17 0.27 -3.74
N MET A 22 34.60 -0.14 -2.60
CA MET A 22 33.96 -1.46 -2.49
C MET A 22 32.75 -1.49 -3.42
N HIS A 23 32.59 -2.61 -4.14
CA HIS A 23 31.44 -2.80 -5.03
C HIS A 23 30.13 -2.81 -4.21
N ILE A 24 29.03 -2.32 -4.80
CA ILE A 24 27.74 -2.20 -4.10
C ILE A 24 27.25 -3.52 -3.52
N ASP A 25 27.36 -4.62 -4.27
CA ASP A 25 26.91 -5.94 -3.80
C ASP A 25 27.72 -6.46 -2.59
N ASP A 26 29.03 -6.20 -2.54
CA ASP A 26 29.90 -6.60 -1.42
C ASP A 26 29.59 -5.75 -0.17
N ALA A 27 29.39 -4.45 -0.36
CA ALA A 27 29.00 -3.53 0.71
C ALA A 27 27.59 -3.85 1.24
N LEU A 28 26.67 -4.20 0.36
CA LEU A 28 25.28 -4.51 0.67
C LEU A 28 25.16 -5.84 1.42
N LEU A 29 25.91 -6.88 1.04
CA LEU A 29 25.94 -8.16 1.75
C LEU A 29 26.20 -7.98 3.26
N ILE A 30 27.19 -7.14 3.59
CA ILE A 30 27.54 -6.84 4.99
C ILE A 30 26.42 -6.02 5.65
N ALA A 31 25.86 -5.04 4.94
CA ALA A 31 24.81 -4.19 5.49
C ALA A 31 23.51 -4.96 5.77
N LEU A 32 23.17 -5.94 4.93
CA LEU A 32 22.00 -6.79 5.12
C LEU A 32 22.13 -7.71 6.35
N ASP A 33 23.32 -8.23 6.64
CA ASP A 33 23.56 -9.04 7.85
C ASP A 33 23.41 -8.19 9.13
N ILE A 34 23.88 -6.94 9.08
CA ILE A 34 23.68 -5.95 10.14
C ILE A 34 22.19 -5.62 10.30
N GLU A 35 21.47 -5.34 9.20
CA GLU A 35 20.04 -5.06 9.24
C GLU A 35 19.24 -6.24 9.80
N ARG A 36 19.58 -7.48 9.43
CA ARG A 36 18.97 -8.70 9.98
C ARG A 36 19.15 -8.78 11.50
N THR A 37 20.30 -8.35 12.01
CA THR A 37 20.55 -8.26 13.45
C THR A 37 19.64 -7.21 14.10
N TYR A 38 19.49 -6.03 13.51
CA TYR A 38 18.57 -5.01 14.01
C TYR A 38 17.11 -5.44 13.97
N ARG A 39 16.66 -6.10 12.88
CA ARG A 39 15.30 -6.66 12.80
C ARG A 39 15.02 -7.62 13.95
N ARG A 40 15.96 -8.52 14.24
CA ARG A 40 15.87 -9.42 15.40
C ARG A 40 15.82 -8.65 16.73
N MET A 41 16.63 -7.61 16.90
CA MET A 41 16.62 -6.78 18.11
C MET A 41 15.30 -6.02 18.29
N PHE A 42 14.77 -5.39 17.23
CA PHE A 42 13.45 -4.75 17.28
C PHE A 42 12.32 -5.73 17.61
N ALA A 43 12.51 -6.99 17.25
CA ALA A 43 11.62 -8.07 17.58
C ALA A 43 11.74 -8.49 19.06
N VAL A 44 12.92 -8.88 19.53
CA VAL A 44 13.07 -9.59 20.82
C VAL A 44 13.59 -8.72 21.96
N ALA A 45 14.10 -7.52 21.67
CA ALA A 45 14.83 -6.68 22.61
C ALA A 45 14.69 -5.18 22.25
N ARG A 46 13.46 -4.66 22.21
CA ARG A 46 13.14 -3.25 21.84
C ARG A 46 13.90 -2.19 22.62
N ASP A 47 14.27 -2.49 23.87
CA ASP A 47 14.99 -1.57 24.76
C ASP A 47 16.53 -1.71 24.68
N ASP A 48 17.06 -2.51 23.74
CA ASP A 48 18.50 -2.71 23.61
C ASP A 48 19.22 -1.40 23.21
N PRO A 49 20.29 -0.99 23.91
CA PRO A 49 21.06 0.20 23.58
C PRO A 49 21.60 0.24 22.15
N ALA A 50 21.79 -0.92 21.50
CA ALA A 50 22.26 -1.02 20.11
C ALA A 50 21.25 -0.46 19.10
N ILE A 51 19.95 -0.45 19.43
CA ILE A 51 18.87 0.08 18.58
C ILE A 51 18.21 1.33 19.17
N ALA A 52 18.82 1.92 20.20
CA ALA A 52 18.31 3.12 20.85
C ALA A 52 18.45 4.39 19.98
N ASP A 53 19.35 4.39 18.98
CA ASP A 53 19.42 5.47 17.99
C ASP A 53 18.21 5.41 17.05
N PRO A 54 17.37 6.46 16.98
CA PRO A 54 16.21 6.48 16.09
C PRO A 54 16.54 6.25 14.60
N TYR A 55 17.80 6.48 14.22
CA TYR A 55 18.29 6.40 12.85
C TYR A 55 19.27 5.22 12.65
N VAL A 56 19.27 4.24 13.56
CA VAL A 56 20.15 3.07 13.50
C VAL A 56 20.07 2.38 12.13
N GLY A 57 21.24 2.16 11.52
CA GLY A 57 21.36 1.50 10.22
C GLY A 57 20.88 2.33 9.02
N LEU A 58 20.56 3.61 9.20
CA LEU A 58 20.09 4.49 8.14
C LEU A 58 21.17 5.49 7.68
N VAL A 59 21.07 5.86 6.41
CA VAL A 59 21.96 6.83 5.77
C VAL A 59 21.17 8.08 5.41
N ASN A 60 21.71 9.26 5.72
CA ASN A 60 21.23 10.50 5.10
C ASN A 60 21.66 10.54 3.63
N VAL A 61 20.74 10.21 2.73
CA VAL A 61 21.09 9.99 1.32
C VAL A 61 21.35 11.28 0.53
N LEU A 62 20.93 12.43 1.06
CA LEU A 62 21.11 13.74 0.43
C LEU A 62 22.12 14.62 1.18
N ASP A 63 22.92 14.04 2.07
CA ASP A 63 24.05 14.73 2.71
C ASP A 63 25.07 15.16 1.65
N THR A 64 25.58 16.39 1.75
CA THR A 64 26.60 16.92 0.84
C THR A 64 27.84 16.02 0.71
N ARG A 65 28.20 15.29 1.77
CA ARG A 65 29.33 14.33 1.78
C ARG A 65 29.06 13.10 0.91
N ASN A 66 27.79 12.81 0.60
CA ASN A 66 27.36 11.68 -0.21
C ASN A 66 27.09 12.05 -1.68
N GLN A 67 27.31 13.31 -2.07
CA GLN A 67 27.12 13.74 -3.45
C GLN A 67 27.99 12.95 -4.42
N GLY A 68 27.38 12.43 -5.49
CA GLY A 68 28.07 11.61 -6.48
C GLY A 68 28.35 10.16 -6.05
N LEU A 69 28.00 9.75 -4.82
CA LEU A 69 28.25 8.40 -4.34
C LEU A 69 27.22 7.39 -4.86
N PHE A 70 25.94 7.78 -4.89
CA PHE A 70 24.84 6.91 -5.28
C PHE A 70 24.58 7.02 -6.79
N ILE A 71 25.32 6.21 -7.54
CA ILE A 71 25.29 6.14 -9.00
C ILE A 71 24.76 4.79 -9.48
N ALA A 72 24.29 4.75 -10.72
CA ALA A 72 23.83 3.52 -11.33
C ALA A 72 25.01 2.55 -11.52
N GLN A 73 24.81 1.31 -11.11
CA GLN A 73 25.75 0.20 -11.28
C GLN A 73 25.00 -0.99 -11.90
N ASN A 74 24.86 -0.99 -13.23
CA ASN A 74 24.20 -2.06 -13.96
C ASN A 74 25.14 -3.25 -14.28
N SER A 75 26.46 -3.05 -14.20
CA SER A 75 27.50 -3.92 -14.81
C SER A 75 27.91 -5.18 -14.04
N ARG A 76 27.59 -5.31 -12.75
CA ARG A 76 27.64 -6.61 -12.07
C ARG A 76 26.23 -7.10 -11.83
N ILE A 77 25.72 -7.88 -12.78
CA ILE A 77 24.61 -8.79 -12.53
C ILE A 77 25.23 -9.95 -11.74
N SER A 78 25.32 -9.81 -10.41
CA SER A 78 25.76 -10.91 -9.56
C SER A 78 24.81 -12.11 -9.68
N ASP A 79 25.24 -13.29 -9.24
CA ASP A 79 24.44 -14.52 -9.13
C ASP A 79 23.20 -14.38 -8.20
N CYS A 80 22.89 -13.17 -7.72
CA CYS A 80 21.70 -12.88 -6.93
C CYS A 80 20.44 -12.80 -7.79
N PHE A 81 19.37 -13.45 -7.33
CA PHE A 81 18.05 -13.34 -7.93
C PHE A 81 17.49 -11.91 -7.78
N ARG A 82 17.08 -11.31 -8.90
CA ARG A 82 16.60 -9.92 -8.97
C ARG A 82 15.13 -9.88 -9.36
N ILE A 83 14.36 -9.10 -8.60
CA ILE A 83 12.91 -8.94 -8.79
C ILE A 83 12.55 -7.47 -9.08
N PHE A 84 11.45 -7.24 -9.77
CA PHE A 84 10.97 -5.94 -10.24
C PHE A 84 12.04 -5.16 -11.01
N GLN A 85 12.65 -5.83 -12.00
CA GLN A 85 13.72 -5.24 -12.79
C GLN A 85 13.18 -4.22 -13.80
N LEU A 86 13.72 -3.00 -13.80
CA LEU A 86 13.40 -2.06 -14.87
C LEU A 86 13.91 -2.58 -16.22
N HIS A 87 13.14 -2.35 -17.27
CA HIS A 87 13.56 -2.69 -18.64
C HIS A 87 14.87 -1.95 -18.98
N PRO A 88 15.85 -2.56 -19.69
CA PRO A 88 17.16 -1.94 -19.95
C PRO A 88 17.10 -0.52 -20.51
N LYS A 89 16.13 -0.22 -21.39
CA LYS A 89 15.89 1.12 -21.97
C LYS A 89 15.48 2.19 -20.95
N GLN A 90 14.96 1.81 -19.78
CA GLN A 90 14.53 2.71 -18.72
C GLN A 90 15.61 2.91 -17.65
N ARG A 91 16.67 2.08 -17.66
CA ARG A 91 17.76 2.17 -16.69
C ARG A 91 18.66 3.37 -17.02
N PRO A 92 19.10 4.13 -16.00
CA PRO A 92 20.17 5.10 -16.18
C PRO A 92 21.46 4.39 -16.63
N ARG A 93 22.38 5.11 -17.27
CA ARG A 93 23.67 4.56 -17.66
C ARG A 93 24.56 4.43 -16.42
N ASP A 94 25.50 3.50 -16.44
CA ASP A 94 26.47 3.35 -15.36
C ASP A 94 27.17 4.69 -15.08
N GLY A 95 27.22 5.08 -13.81
CA GLY A 95 27.76 6.37 -13.37
C GLY A 95 26.76 7.53 -13.33
N ASP A 96 25.58 7.42 -13.94
CA ASP A 96 24.53 8.43 -13.79
C ASP A 96 23.99 8.40 -12.34
N LEU A 97 23.63 9.56 -11.78
CA LEU A 97 22.97 9.64 -10.47
C LEU A 97 21.63 8.89 -10.49
N VAL A 98 21.36 8.13 -9.42
CA VAL A 98 20.09 7.39 -9.29
C VAL A 98 19.07 8.06 -8.38
N MET A 99 19.47 9.14 -7.72
CA MET A 99 18.65 9.97 -6.83
C MET A 99 18.85 11.44 -7.20
N VAL A 100 17.94 12.30 -6.73
CA VAL A 100 18.12 13.75 -6.82
C VAL A 100 19.41 14.20 -6.11
N PRO A 101 20.05 15.29 -6.58
CA PRO A 101 21.38 15.68 -6.09
C PRO A 101 21.40 16.32 -4.69
N ASP A 102 20.26 16.85 -4.23
CA ASP A 102 20.17 17.62 -2.99
C ASP A 102 18.74 17.65 -2.41
N ILE A 103 18.66 18.02 -1.12
CA ILE A 103 17.41 18.12 -0.36
C ILE A 103 16.45 19.21 -0.89
N GLY A 104 16.96 20.28 -1.49
CA GLY A 104 16.15 21.34 -2.09
C GLY A 104 15.39 20.82 -3.31
N THR A 105 16.08 20.08 -4.18
CA THR A 105 15.47 19.38 -5.33
C THR A 105 14.43 18.36 -4.86
N PHE A 106 14.74 17.56 -3.84
CA PHE A 106 13.77 16.62 -3.24
C PHE A 106 12.52 17.35 -2.71
N LYS A 107 12.70 18.41 -1.92
CA LYS A 107 11.58 19.17 -1.35
C LYS A 107 10.70 19.82 -2.42
N ASN A 108 11.28 20.27 -3.54
CA ASN A 108 10.49 20.73 -4.69
C ASN A 108 9.63 19.58 -5.25
N HIS A 109 10.20 18.39 -5.47
CA HIS A 109 9.44 17.24 -5.95
C HIS A 109 8.37 16.78 -4.97
N TRP A 110 8.67 16.78 -3.68
CA TRP A 110 7.75 16.45 -2.59
C TRP A 110 6.56 17.41 -2.54
N ASN A 111 6.82 18.71 -2.63
CA ASN A 111 5.80 19.74 -2.65
C ASN A 111 4.88 19.63 -3.89
N LEU A 112 5.44 19.29 -5.05
CA LEU A 112 4.64 19.01 -6.25
C LEU A 112 3.83 17.71 -6.11
N TYR A 113 4.42 16.66 -5.54
CA TYR A 113 3.78 15.35 -5.37
C TYR A 113 2.59 15.39 -4.42
N THR A 114 2.74 16.15 -3.32
CA THR A 114 1.77 16.30 -2.23
C THR A 114 0.82 17.48 -2.44
N GLU A 115 0.98 18.24 -3.53
CA GLU A 115 0.22 19.48 -3.77
C GLU A 115 0.32 20.47 -2.59
N ASN A 116 1.48 20.50 -1.92
CA ASN A 116 1.78 21.26 -0.69
C ASN A 116 0.90 20.98 0.54
N MET A 117 0.08 19.93 0.54
CA MET A 117 -0.85 19.69 1.67
C MET A 117 -0.16 19.33 2.99
N LEU A 118 1.13 18.99 2.98
CA LEU A 118 1.93 18.65 4.16
C LEU A 118 2.88 19.79 4.59
N ALA A 119 2.76 20.98 4.01
CA ALA A 119 3.66 22.10 4.32
C ALA A 119 3.57 22.59 5.77
N GLY A 120 2.39 22.47 6.40
CA GLY A 120 2.13 22.87 7.79
C GLY A 120 2.37 21.78 8.83
N LEU A 121 2.76 20.57 8.42
CA LEU A 121 2.83 19.41 9.30
C LEU A 121 3.97 19.54 10.34
N ASP A 122 3.65 19.31 11.62
CA ASP A 122 4.66 19.08 12.67
C ASP A 122 5.19 17.64 12.61
N TRP A 123 6.35 17.50 12.00
CA TRP A 123 7.06 16.24 11.78
C TRP A 123 7.60 15.57 13.06
N LYS A 124 7.50 16.20 14.24
CA LYS A 124 7.94 15.55 15.48
C LYS A 124 7.15 14.25 15.74
N GLY A 125 7.87 13.12 15.79
CA GLY A 125 7.30 11.79 16.02
C GLY A 125 6.55 11.22 14.81
N VAL A 126 6.73 11.80 13.62
CA VAL A 126 6.10 11.40 12.37
C VAL A 126 7.13 11.35 11.26
N VAL A 127 7.04 10.35 10.40
CA VAL A 127 7.87 10.25 9.21
C VAL A 127 7.03 9.79 8.02
N ALA A 128 7.27 10.35 6.84
CA ALA A 128 6.73 9.79 5.61
C ALA A 128 7.69 8.72 5.09
N ALA A 129 7.20 7.56 4.63
CA ALA A 129 8.09 6.52 4.08
C ALA A 129 7.46 5.82 2.88
N GLY A 130 8.25 5.03 2.15
CA GLY A 130 7.73 4.18 1.08
C GLY A 130 7.70 4.83 -0.29
N GLY A 131 6.69 4.43 -1.08
CA GLY A 131 6.60 4.73 -2.51
C GLY A 131 6.56 6.23 -2.82
N ALA A 132 5.89 7.03 -1.98
CA ALA A 132 5.81 8.48 -2.14
C ALA A 132 7.20 9.14 -2.03
N VAL A 133 7.99 8.74 -1.05
CA VAL A 133 9.36 9.25 -0.85
C VAL A 133 10.25 8.82 -2.02
N LEU A 134 10.19 7.54 -2.41
CA LEU A 134 10.94 7.02 -3.56
C LEU A 134 10.59 7.75 -4.87
N ALA A 135 9.30 8.01 -5.12
CA ALA A 135 8.84 8.71 -6.33
C ALA A 135 9.36 10.14 -6.43
N CYS A 136 9.62 10.79 -5.29
CA CYS A 136 10.22 12.13 -5.24
C CYS A 136 11.75 12.08 -5.32
N LEU A 137 12.35 11.02 -4.79
CA LEU A 137 13.80 10.82 -4.69
C LEU A 137 14.44 10.35 -6.00
N SER A 138 13.80 9.45 -6.75
CA SER A 138 14.38 8.77 -7.93
C SER A 138 13.44 8.86 -9.14
N LEU A 139 13.36 10.02 -9.78
CA LEU A 139 12.66 10.19 -11.06
C LEU A 139 13.43 9.51 -12.21
N PRO A 140 12.74 8.99 -13.24
CA PRO A 140 13.40 8.53 -14.46
C PRO A 140 14.12 9.69 -15.16
N HIS A 141 15.31 9.41 -15.70
CA HIS A 141 16.13 10.40 -16.42
C HIS A 141 15.46 11.01 -17.66
N VAL A 142 14.39 10.38 -18.16
CA VAL A 142 13.59 10.86 -19.30
C VAL A 142 12.59 11.96 -18.92
N VAL A 143 12.37 12.20 -17.62
CA VAL A 143 11.47 13.24 -17.15
C VAL A 143 12.20 14.58 -17.22
N GLY A 144 11.57 15.57 -17.85
CA GLY A 144 12.10 16.93 -17.92
C GLY A 144 12.26 17.55 -16.52
N SER A 145 13.14 18.55 -16.41
CA SER A 145 13.46 19.20 -15.13
C SER A 145 12.44 20.27 -14.71
N SER A 146 11.42 20.57 -15.52
CA SER A 146 10.42 21.59 -15.18
C SER A 146 9.39 21.05 -14.18
N ASN A 147 8.90 21.92 -13.30
CA ASN A 147 7.83 21.56 -12.35
C ASN A 147 6.58 20.98 -13.05
N SER A 148 6.28 21.46 -14.26
CA SER A 148 5.17 20.95 -15.08
C SER A 148 5.42 19.51 -15.56
N ASP A 149 6.64 19.18 -15.99
CA ASP A 149 6.99 17.83 -16.45
C ASP A 149 6.96 16.83 -15.29
N ILE A 150 7.53 17.22 -14.14
CA ILE A 150 7.55 16.41 -12.92
C ILE A 150 6.12 16.15 -12.44
N ARG A 151 5.28 17.18 -12.32
CA ARG A 151 3.88 17.04 -11.89
C ARG A 151 3.07 16.19 -12.86
N ARG A 152 3.28 16.33 -14.18
CA ARG A 152 2.65 15.48 -15.19
C ARG A 152 3.08 14.02 -15.06
N TYR A 153 4.36 13.76 -14.84
CA TYR A 153 4.88 12.41 -14.61
C TYR A 153 4.25 11.78 -13.36
N GLN A 154 4.29 12.49 -12.24
CA GLN A 154 3.75 12.01 -10.96
C GLN A 154 2.25 11.70 -11.05
N ARG A 155 1.45 12.55 -11.70
CA ARG A 155 0.02 12.30 -11.90
C ARG A 155 -0.26 11.13 -12.83
N LYS A 156 0.59 10.91 -13.84
CA LYS A 156 0.40 9.82 -14.80
C LYS A 156 0.74 8.45 -14.23
N TYR A 157 1.86 8.33 -13.52
CA TYR A 157 2.38 7.03 -13.07
C TYR A 157 2.02 6.68 -11.63
N TYR A 158 1.60 7.68 -10.85
CA TYR A 158 1.17 7.50 -9.47
C TYR A 158 -0.21 8.12 -9.28
N PRO A 159 -1.24 7.90 -10.12
CA PRO A 159 -2.52 8.62 -9.99
C PRO A 159 -3.26 8.29 -8.68
N THR A 160 -3.11 7.07 -8.18
CA THR A 160 -3.83 6.52 -7.02
C THR A 160 -2.94 6.33 -5.80
N SER A 161 -1.65 6.67 -5.89
CA SER A 161 -0.72 6.49 -4.77
C SER A 161 -1.06 7.39 -3.59
N ASP A 162 -1.01 6.76 -2.43
CA ASP A 162 -1.09 7.29 -1.08
C ASP A 162 0.25 7.87 -0.60
N ILE A 163 0.18 8.59 0.52
CA ILE A 163 1.33 9.05 1.29
C ILE A 163 1.23 8.43 2.68
N ASP A 164 2.10 7.44 2.93
CA ASP A 164 2.17 6.74 4.21
C ASP A 164 2.95 7.56 5.24
N LEU A 165 2.27 7.90 6.33
CA LEU A 165 2.82 8.51 7.53
C LEU A 165 2.89 7.46 8.64
N PHE A 166 4.07 7.34 9.22
CA PHE A 166 4.36 6.42 10.32
C PHE A 166 4.62 7.22 11.59
N LEU A 167 4.06 6.75 12.71
CA LEU A 167 4.25 7.34 14.02
C LEU A 167 5.35 6.59 14.76
N HIS A 168 6.30 7.33 15.34
CA HIS A 168 7.43 6.73 16.05
C HIS A 168 7.83 7.48 17.31
N GLY A 169 8.30 6.73 18.32
CA GLY A 169 8.83 7.28 19.57
C GLY A 169 7.81 8.03 20.41
N ILE A 170 6.51 7.70 20.28
CA ILE A 170 5.41 8.34 20.99
C ILE A 170 4.47 7.30 21.63
N SER A 171 3.82 7.69 22.71
CA SER A 171 2.79 6.88 23.39
C SER A 171 1.47 6.82 22.60
N PRO A 172 0.57 5.87 22.89
CA PRO A 172 -0.77 5.80 22.29
C PRO A 172 -1.57 7.11 22.45
N GLU A 173 -1.52 7.73 23.63
CA GLU A 173 -2.25 8.96 23.93
C GLU A 173 -1.68 10.16 23.16
N GLU A 174 -0.36 10.18 22.94
CA GLU A 174 0.29 11.17 22.07
C GLU A 174 -0.01 10.91 20.60
N ALA A 175 -0.11 9.65 20.19
CA ALA A 175 -0.44 9.25 18.83
C ALA A 175 -1.84 9.73 18.41
N GLU A 176 -2.84 9.64 19.28
CA GLU A 176 -4.18 10.19 19.03
C GLU A 176 -4.15 11.69 18.77
N LYS A 177 -3.47 12.44 19.66
CA LYS A 177 -3.29 13.88 19.51
C LYS A 177 -2.54 14.21 18.22
N LYS A 178 -1.55 13.38 17.86
CA LYS A 178 -0.78 13.57 16.64
C LYS A 178 -1.63 13.30 15.39
N ILE A 179 -2.48 12.28 15.38
CA ILE A 179 -3.43 12.00 14.29
C ILE A 179 -4.39 13.18 14.08
N ILE A 180 -4.95 13.73 15.17
CA ILE A 180 -5.81 14.92 15.10
C ILE A 180 -5.03 16.11 14.52
N SER A 181 -3.82 16.35 15.01
CA SER A 181 -2.96 17.43 14.50
C SER A 181 -2.59 17.27 13.02
N ILE A 182 -2.35 16.04 12.56
CA ILE A 182 -2.11 15.74 11.13
C ILE A 182 -3.37 16.06 10.33
N TYR A 183 -4.53 15.59 10.77
CA TYR A 183 -5.81 15.83 10.09
C TYR A 183 -6.11 17.32 9.94
N GLU A 184 -6.03 18.10 11.02
CA GLU A 184 -6.29 19.53 10.97
C GLU A 184 -5.27 20.26 10.08
N SER A 185 -3.98 19.89 10.14
CA SER A 185 -2.97 20.48 9.25
C SER A 185 -3.25 20.20 7.77
N VAL A 186 -3.68 18.99 7.41
CA VAL A 186 -4.02 18.64 6.02
C VAL A 186 -5.29 19.37 5.59
N LYS A 187 -6.31 19.39 6.45
CA LYS A 187 -7.59 20.06 6.20
C LYS A 187 -7.43 21.56 6.01
N GLU A 188 -6.54 22.22 6.74
CA GLU A 188 -6.23 23.64 6.56
C GLU A 188 -5.48 23.92 5.24
N ALA A 189 -4.66 22.99 4.78
CA ALA A 189 -3.87 23.15 3.56
C ALA A 189 -4.65 22.83 2.27
N VAL A 190 -5.66 21.97 2.35
CA VAL A 190 -6.50 21.57 1.20
C VAL A 190 -7.68 22.54 1.05
N PRO A 191 -7.90 23.15 -0.14
CA PRO A 191 -8.95 24.15 -0.36
C PRO A 191 -10.37 23.57 -0.45
N HIS A 192 -10.52 22.27 -0.23
CA HIS A 192 -11.76 21.51 -0.39
C HIS A 192 -12.04 20.71 0.89
N GLU A 193 -13.28 20.27 1.04
CA GLU A 193 -13.67 19.41 2.15
C GLU A 193 -12.85 18.12 2.19
N THR A 194 -12.45 17.71 3.39
CA THR A 194 -11.70 16.48 3.65
C THR A 194 -12.46 15.61 4.64
N VAL A 195 -12.31 14.30 4.51
CA VAL A 195 -12.90 13.30 5.42
C VAL A 195 -11.82 12.36 5.93
N CYS A 196 -11.84 12.07 7.23
CA CYS A 196 -11.06 10.99 7.81
C CYS A 196 -11.80 9.66 7.65
N ILE A 197 -11.06 8.61 7.35
CA ILE A 197 -11.56 7.24 7.30
C ILE A 197 -10.64 6.37 8.15
N ARG A 198 -11.22 5.57 9.03
CA ARG A 198 -10.48 4.59 9.83
C ARG A 198 -10.79 3.19 9.36
N THR A 199 -9.76 2.49 8.92
CA THR A 199 -9.76 1.05 8.69
C THR A 199 -9.03 0.35 9.84
N LYS A 200 -8.82 -0.98 9.74
CA LYS A 200 -8.17 -1.77 10.78
C LYS A 200 -6.76 -1.29 11.11
N ASN A 201 -5.96 -0.98 10.08
CA ASN A 201 -4.54 -0.70 10.22
C ASN A 201 -4.19 0.77 9.99
N THR A 202 -5.10 1.58 9.46
CA THR A 202 -4.83 2.97 9.09
C THR A 202 -5.96 3.91 9.45
N ILE A 203 -5.60 5.16 9.73
CA ILE A 203 -6.50 6.32 9.62
C ILE A 203 -6.01 7.16 8.46
N SER A 204 -6.85 7.35 7.45
CA SER A 204 -6.53 8.09 6.24
C SER A 204 -7.31 9.39 6.14
N VAL A 205 -6.68 10.43 5.59
CA VAL A 205 -7.31 11.71 5.26
C VAL A 205 -7.54 11.75 3.76
N HIS A 206 -8.80 11.82 3.35
CA HIS A 206 -9.22 11.85 1.96
C HIS A 206 -9.69 13.27 1.59
N GLY A 207 -9.12 13.81 0.52
CA GLY A 207 -9.57 15.03 -0.12
C GLY A 207 -10.02 14.77 -1.56
N THR A 208 -10.25 15.86 -2.30
CA THR A 208 -10.52 15.79 -3.74
C THR A 208 -9.23 15.62 -4.53
N TYR A 209 -9.24 14.82 -5.59
CA TYR A 209 -8.14 14.78 -6.55
C TYR A 209 -7.78 16.19 -7.04
N PRO A 210 -6.50 16.59 -7.12
CA PRO A 210 -5.29 15.76 -7.08
C PRO A 210 -4.66 15.58 -5.69
N PHE A 211 -5.32 16.01 -4.61
CA PHE A 211 -4.80 15.86 -3.25
C PHE A 211 -4.86 14.39 -2.83
N ARG A 212 -3.68 13.77 -2.73
CA ARG A 212 -3.50 12.35 -2.45
C ARG A 212 -4.05 11.99 -1.08
N VAL A 213 -4.39 10.72 -0.93
CA VAL A 213 -4.75 10.16 0.37
C VAL A 213 -3.50 10.18 1.26
N VAL A 214 -3.62 10.81 2.43
CA VAL A 214 -2.61 10.73 3.50
C VAL A 214 -3.01 9.58 4.41
N GLN A 215 -2.22 8.51 4.47
CA GLN A 215 -2.51 7.34 5.31
C GLN A 215 -1.63 7.36 6.55
N ILE A 216 -2.24 7.32 7.74
CA ILE A 216 -1.52 7.25 9.01
C ILE A 216 -1.60 5.81 9.51
N VAL A 217 -0.46 5.14 9.60
CA VAL A 217 -0.36 3.75 10.06
C VAL A 217 -0.58 3.67 11.57
N LEU A 218 -1.48 2.80 12.03
CA LEU A 218 -1.86 2.65 13.45
C LEU A 218 -0.90 1.78 14.28
N ARG A 219 0.22 1.39 13.68
CA ARG A 219 1.32 0.73 14.39
C ARG A 219 2.28 1.78 14.93
N LEU A 220 2.66 1.64 16.20
CA LEU A 220 3.63 2.53 16.84
C LEU A 220 5.02 1.91 16.77
N TYR A 221 5.95 2.66 16.20
CA TYR A 221 7.33 2.25 16.04
C TYR A 221 8.21 2.91 17.10
N ALA A 222 9.31 2.27 17.49
CA ALA A 222 10.30 2.86 18.39
C ALA A 222 11.10 3.93 17.65
N SER A 223 11.39 3.69 16.37
CA SER A 223 12.32 4.49 15.58
C SER A 223 12.03 4.44 14.08
N ILE A 224 12.62 5.36 13.33
CA ILE A 224 12.60 5.34 11.86
C ILE A 224 13.39 4.14 11.34
N GLY A 225 14.46 3.75 12.05
CA GLY A 225 15.19 2.51 11.80
C GLY A 225 14.28 1.28 11.83
N GLU A 226 13.38 1.16 12.82
CA GLU A 226 12.41 0.06 12.87
C GLU A 226 11.43 0.08 11.69
N ILE A 227 10.92 1.27 11.34
CA ILE A 227 9.98 1.44 10.23
C ILE A 227 10.58 0.89 8.94
N LEU A 228 11.78 1.36 8.57
CA LEU A 228 12.43 0.96 7.34
C LEU A 228 12.95 -0.49 7.38
N ALA A 229 13.30 -1.02 8.56
CA ALA A 229 13.64 -2.43 8.72
C ALA A 229 12.41 -3.35 8.50
N GLY A 230 11.20 -2.83 8.70
CA GLY A 230 9.94 -3.59 8.54
C GLY A 230 9.42 -3.72 7.11
N PHE A 231 10.07 -3.11 6.10
CA PHE A 231 9.58 -3.17 4.72
C PHE A 231 10.00 -4.46 4.02
N ASP A 232 9.11 -5.05 3.21
CA ASP A 232 9.39 -6.33 2.55
C ASP A 232 10.14 -6.18 1.22
N VAL A 233 9.99 -5.03 0.55
CA VAL A 233 10.62 -4.73 -0.73
C VAL A 233 11.73 -3.69 -0.52
N ASP A 234 12.87 -3.86 -1.20
CA ASP A 234 14.05 -3.01 -0.99
C ASP A 234 13.84 -1.56 -1.44
N ALA A 235 13.39 -1.35 -2.67
CA ALA A 235 13.27 -0.05 -3.31
C ALA A 235 12.49 1.01 -2.50
N PRO A 236 11.35 0.72 -1.86
CA PRO A 236 10.62 1.72 -1.07
C PRO A 236 11.29 2.10 0.26
N CYS A 237 12.45 1.54 0.62
CA CYS A 237 13.05 1.72 1.95
C CYS A 237 13.77 3.07 2.15
N PHE A 238 12.99 4.15 1.96
CA PHE A 238 13.34 5.54 2.17
C PHE A 238 12.28 6.22 3.03
N ALA A 239 12.72 7.15 3.86
CA ALA A 239 11.87 7.91 4.76
C ALA A 239 12.24 9.40 4.74
N PHE A 240 11.27 10.28 4.95
CA PHE A 240 11.44 11.72 5.02
C PHE A 240 10.79 12.26 6.30
N ASP A 241 11.59 12.92 7.15
CA ASP A 241 11.18 13.43 8.47
C ASP A 241 10.89 14.95 8.46
N GLY A 242 10.64 15.54 7.28
CA GLY A 242 10.48 16.98 7.10
C GLY A 242 11.79 17.73 6.86
N GLN A 243 12.94 17.16 7.23
CA GLN A 243 14.25 17.79 7.10
C GLN A 243 15.22 16.97 6.27
N VAL A 244 15.32 15.68 6.54
CA VAL A 244 16.30 14.75 6.00
C VAL A 244 15.58 13.61 5.30
N VAL A 245 16.18 13.13 4.20
CA VAL A 245 15.80 11.87 3.56
C VAL A 245 16.73 10.77 4.04
N TRP A 246 16.16 9.81 4.75
CA TRP A 246 16.84 8.62 5.24
C TRP A 246 16.64 7.47 4.28
N GLY A 247 17.66 6.66 4.06
CA GLY A 247 17.60 5.45 3.26
C GLY A 247 18.30 4.29 3.95
N SER A 248 17.70 3.11 3.89
CA SER A 248 18.40 1.88 4.28
C SER A 248 19.44 1.50 3.21
N PRO A 249 20.52 0.80 3.56
CA PRO A 249 21.48 0.27 2.60
C PRO A 249 20.84 -0.57 1.49
N ARG A 250 19.82 -1.38 1.80
CA ARG A 250 19.09 -2.16 0.78
C ARG A 250 18.27 -1.30 -0.16
N GLY A 251 17.61 -0.25 0.33
CA GLY A 251 16.93 0.72 -0.51
C GLY A 251 17.90 1.40 -1.46
N ILE A 252 19.03 1.89 -0.94
CA ILE A 252 20.09 2.53 -1.73
C ILE A 252 20.61 1.55 -2.80
N GLY A 253 20.93 0.32 -2.40
CA GLY A 253 21.38 -0.73 -3.32
C GLY A 253 20.34 -1.06 -4.40
N ALA A 254 19.05 -1.04 -4.08
CA ALA A 254 17.99 -1.30 -5.04
C ALA A 254 17.88 -0.21 -6.10
N VAL A 255 17.95 1.07 -5.73
CA VAL A 255 17.93 2.17 -6.72
C VAL A 255 19.23 2.30 -7.51
N MET A 256 20.39 1.96 -6.92
CA MET A 256 21.67 1.90 -7.64
C MET A 256 21.66 0.79 -8.71
N ARG A 257 21.05 -0.36 -8.41
CA ARG A 257 20.94 -1.50 -9.34
C ARG A 257 19.70 -1.46 -10.24
N LYS A 258 18.74 -0.57 -9.94
CA LYS A 258 17.39 -0.51 -10.54
C LYS A 258 16.66 -1.87 -10.51
N ALA A 259 16.81 -2.58 -9.41
CA ALA A 259 16.24 -3.89 -9.15
C ALA A 259 16.17 -4.15 -7.64
N ASN A 260 15.16 -4.88 -7.19
CA ASN A 260 15.11 -5.41 -5.84
C ASN A 260 15.83 -6.76 -5.78
N THR A 261 16.27 -7.16 -4.60
CA THR A 261 16.87 -8.48 -4.36
C THR A 261 15.87 -9.40 -3.68
N GLY A 262 15.59 -10.56 -4.29
CA GLY A 262 14.80 -11.61 -3.65
C GLY A 262 15.70 -12.46 -2.77
N GLY A 263 15.98 -12.02 -1.54
CA GLY A 263 16.75 -12.76 -0.54
C GLY A 263 18.22 -13.00 -0.89
N TYR A 264 19.16 -12.49 -0.10
CA TYR A 264 20.55 -12.94 -0.17
C TYR A 264 20.63 -14.35 0.46
N VAL A 265 20.37 -15.39 -0.33
CA VAL A 265 20.60 -16.78 0.07
C VAL A 265 22.00 -17.18 -0.44
N PRO A 266 23.01 -17.35 0.44
CA PRO A 266 24.35 -17.79 0.02
C PRO A 266 24.40 -19.23 -0.51
N GLN A 267 23.26 -19.92 -0.57
CA GLN A 267 23.13 -21.34 -0.93
C GLN A 267 22.45 -21.60 -2.28
N ILE A 268 22.21 -20.59 -3.12
CA ILE A 268 21.87 -20.82 -4.53
C ILE A 268 23.17 -21.11 -5.30
N SER A 269 23.87 -22.15 -4.87
CA SER A 269 24.95 -22.76 -5.62
C SER A 269 24.42 -24.02 -6.26
N GLN A 270 24.52 -24.06 -7.59
CA GLN A 270 24.58 -25.23 -8.49
C GLN A 270 23.32 -25.62 -9.28
N HIS A 271 22.07 -25.36 -8.87
CA HIS A 271 20.92 -25.81 -9.67
C HIS A 271 19.67 -24.91 -9.60
N GLY A 272 19.53 -23.99 -10.57
CA GLY A 272 18.22 -23.50 -11.05
C GLY A 272 17.51 -22.43 -10.22
N GLU A 273 16.80 -21.56 -10.94
CA GLU A 273 15.88 -20.53 -10.44
C GLU A 273 15.17 -20.96 -9.15
N PRO A 274 15.40 -20.29 -8.01
CA PRO A 274 14.68 -20.61 -6.81
C PRO A 274 13.20 -20.35 -7.09
N PHE A 275 12.35 -21.31 -6.75
CA PHE A 275 10.88 -21.16 -6.84
C PHE A 275 10.30 -21.14 -8.27
N ARG A 276 10.91 -21.82 -9.25
CA ARG A 276 10.30 -22.05 -10.58
C ARG A 276 8.84 -22.52 -10.49
N GLU A 277 8.51 -23.28 -9.46
CA GLU A 277 7.18 -23.79 -9.16
C GLU A 277 6.16 -22.69 -8.85
N VAL A 278 6.55 -21.52 -8.30
CA VAL A 278 5.63 -20.38 -8.08
C VAL A 278 5.17 -19.81 -9.42
N TYR A 279 6.05 -19.79 -10.43
CA TYR A 279 5.71 -19.35 -11.79
C TYR A 279 4.82 -20.35 -12.55
N LEU A 280 4.64 -21.57 -12.02
CA LEU A 280 3.70 -22.54 -12.57
C LEU A 280 2.29 -22.41 -11.98
N LEU A 281 2.12 -21.68 -10.88
CA LEU A 281 0.84 -21.43 -10.23
C LEU A 281 0.14 -20.21 -10.85
N HIS A 282 -1.19 -20.25 -10.92
CA HIS A 282 -1.95 -19.13 -11.46
C HIS A 282 -1.90 -17.93 -10.49
N PRO A 283 -1.79 -16.66 -10.95
CA PRO A 283 -1.72 -15.50 -10.05
C PRO A 283 -2.87 -15.39 -9.04
N SER A 284 -4.04 -15.96 -9.33
CA SER A 284 -5.17 -15.98 -8.38
C SER A 284 -4.98 -16.97 -7.23
N GLU A 285 -4.14 -17.99 -7.40
CA GLU A 285 -3.82 -19.00 -6.38
C GLU A 285 -2.68 -18.55 -5.48
N LEU A 286 -1.99 -17.48 -5.88
CA LEU A 286 -0.89 -16.89 -5.17
C LEU A 286 -1.39 -15.73 -4.32
N GLN A 287 -0.75 -15.54 -3.17
CA GLN A 287 -0.96 -14.36 -2.34
C GLN A 287 0.34 -13.58 -2.19
N GLY A 288 0.20 -12.34 -1.74
CA GLY A 288 1.32 -11.52 -1.35
C GLY A 288 2.38 -11.33 -2.46
N LEU A 289 3.66 -11.40 -2.07
CA LEU A 289 4.78 -11.10 -2.94
C LEU A 289 4.93 -12.16 -4.05
N ALA A 290 4.61 -13.42 -3.75
CA ALA A 290 4.61 -14.50 -4.73
C ALA A 290 3.66 -14.20 -5.91
N ARG A 291 2.49 -13.62 -5.64
CA ARG A 291 1.56 -13.18 -6.69
C ARG A 291 2.16 -12.06 -7.53
N LEU A 292 2.76 -11.04 -6.90
CA LEU A 292 3.40 -9.94 -7.62
C LEU A 292 4.56 -10.43 -8.51
N LEU A 293 5.36 -11.38 -8.02
CA LEU A 293 6.44 -11.99 -8.79
C LEU A 293 5.94 -12.80 -9.98
N SER A 294 4.86 -13.57 -9.80
CA SER A 294 4.21 -14.28 -10.90
C SER A 294 3.66 -13.32 -11.97
N LEU A 295 3.02 -12.22 -11.53
CA LEU A 295 2.55 -11.17 -12.45
C LEU A 295 3.69 -10.47 -13.20
N GLU A 296 4.81 -10.17 -12.53
CA GLU A 296 5.99 -9.62 -13.18
C GLU A 296 6.55 -10.59 -14.23
N HIS A 297 6.67 -11.87 -13.89
CA HIS A 297 7.16 -12.90 -14.80
C HIS A 297 6.32 -12.98 -16.08
N ILE A 298 4.98 -12.97 -15.94
CA ILE A 298 4.06 -12.95 -17.09
C ILE A 298 4.22 -11.66 -17.92
N ALA A 299 4.42 -10.51 -17.28
CA ALA A 299 4.60 -9.24 -17.95
C ALA A 299 5.94 -9.11 -18.69
N THR A 300 6.95 -9.88 -18.28
CA THR A 300 8.33 -9.83 -18.80
C THR A 300 8.68 -10.98 -19.75
N SER A 301 7.88 -12.06 -19.79
CA SER A 301 8.05 -13.12 -20.78
C SER A 301 7.77 -12.57 -22.18
N ASP A 302 8.84 -12.27 -22.92
CA ASP A 302 8.75 -11.92 -24.32
C ASP A 302 8.06 -13.05 -25.09
N THR A 303 7.21 -12.67 -26.04
CA THR A 303 6.44 -13.56 -26.94
C THR A 303 7.31 -14.46 -27.85
N SER A 304 8.62 -14.47 -27.65
CA SER A 304 9.60 -15.25 -28.42
C SER A 304 9.89 -16.65 -27.88
N ASP A 305 9.55 -16.97 -26.64
CA ASP A 305 9.80 -18.30 -26.03
C ASP A 305 8.70 -19.34 -26.32
N GLY A 306 7.77 -19.04 -27.22
CA GLY A 306 6.72 -19.99 -27.63
C GLY A 306 5.67 -20.29 -26.56
N ILE A 307 5.79 -19.71 -25.36
CA ILE A 307 4.69 -19.65 -24.39
C ILE A 307 3.74 -18.55 -24.89
N ARG A 308 2.69 -18.97 -25.61
CA ARG A 308 1.55 -18.12 -25.89
C ARG A 308 0.94 -17.71 -24.55
N VAL A 309 1.26 -16.51 -24.08
CA VAL A 309 0.44 -15.85 -23.07
C VAL A 309 -0.88 -15.55 -23.77
N ASP A 310 -1.90 -16.35 -23.44
CA ASP A 310 -3.24 -16.21 -24.00
C ASP A 310 -3.72 -14.78 -23.76
N SER A 311 -4.30 -14.15 -24.78
CA SER A 311 -4.93 -12.83 -24.62
C SER A 311 -6.05 -12.87 -23.58
N GLY A 312 -6.59 -14.05 -23.28
CA GLY A 312 -7.42 -14.32 -22.10
C GLY A 312 -6.71 -14.04 -20.77
N ILE A 313 -5.44 -14.43 -20.61
CA ILE A 313 -4.65 -14.21 -19.39
C ILE A 313 -4.32 -12.72 -19.18
N ILE A 314 -4.03 -11.96 -20.24
CA ILE A 314 -3.85 -10.50 -20.10
C ILE A 314 -5.17 -9.82 -19.69
N ASN A 315 -6.29 -10.27 -20.27
CA ASN A 315 -7.61 -9.80 -19.86
C ASN A 315 -7.96 -10.25 -18.43
N ASP A 316 -7.53 -11.43 -18.01
CA ASP A 316 -7.75 -11.96 -16.67
C ASP A 316 -6.80 -11.35 -15.65
N ILE A 317 -5.60 -10.88 -16.04
CA ILE A 317 -4.68 -10.06 -15.24
C ILE A 317 -5.25 -8.65 -15.10
N THR A 318 -5.74 -8.05 -16.17
CA THR A 318 -6.40 -6.73 -16.15
C THR A 318 -7.67 -6.80 -15.31
N LYS A 319 -8.48 -7.85 -15.48
CA LYS A 319 -9.60 -8.17 -14.59
C LYS A 319 -9.15 -8.57 -13.20
N SER A 320 -7.95 -9.13 -12.99
CA SER A 320 -7.41 -9.42 -11.65
C SER A 320 -6.99 -8.14 -10.96
N PHE A 321 -6.48 -7.15 -11.70
CA PHE A 321 -6.24 -5.79 -11.21
C PHE A 321 -7.57 -5.09 -10.88
N ASP A 322 -8.57 -5.18 -11.76
CA ASP A 322 -9.92 -4.63 -11.50
C ASP A 322 -10.71 -5.43 -10.44
N ALA A 323 -10.42 -6.73 -10.27
CA ALA A 323 -10.99 -7.61 -9.25
C ALA A 323 -10.21 -7.53 -7.92
N MET A 324 -8.94 -7.12 -7.93
CA MET A 324 -8.22 -6.69 -6.73
C MET A 324 -8.89 -5.46 -6.11
N GLU A 325 -9.54 -4.62 -6.93
CA GLU A 325 -10.37 -3.52 -6.44
C GLU A 325 -11.80 -3.95 -6.02
N ASN A 326 -12.31 -5.12 -6.42
CA ASN A 326 -13.75 -5.41 -6.35
C ASN A 326 -14.20 -6.80 -5.87
N ASN A 327 -13.34 -7.80 -5.67
CA ASN A 327 -13.81 -9.19 -5.60
C ASN A 327 -13.58 -9.96 -4.29
N ASP A 328 -13.23 -9.27 -3.22
CA ASP A 328 -13.48 -9.77 -1.87
C ASP A 328 -14.40 -8.78 -1.15
N TYR A 329 -15.67 -9.14 -0.96
CA TYR A 329 -16.57 -8.40 -0.06
C TYR A 329 -16.04 -8.39 1.41
N ALA A 330 -14.94 -9.10 1.70
CA ALA A 330 -14.16 -9.01 2.92
C ALA A 330 -13.27 -7.76 2.99
N HIS A 331 -12.91 -7.14 1.86
CA HIS A 331 -12.00 -5.99 1.79
C HIS A 331 -12.68 -4.81 1.10
N PHE A 332 -13.38 -4.00 1.89
CA PHE A 332 -13.95 -2.74 1.42
C PHE A 332 -12.83 -1.81 0.93
N HIS A 333 -12.78 -1.58 -0.39
CA HIS A 333 -11.84 -0.65 -1.01
C HIS A 333 -12.39 0.78 -0.95
N ILE A 334 -11.56 1.71 -0.47
CA ILE A 334 -11.92 3.13 -0.43
C ILE A 334 -11.57 3.75 -1.78
N PRO A 335 -12.55 4.23 -2.55
CA PRO A 335 -12.30 4.75 -3.87
C PRO A 335 -11.61 6.12 -3.83
N TYR A 336 -10.80 6.40 -4.85
CA TYR A 336 -10.10 7.68 -5.03
C TYR A 336 -9.94 8.00 -6.52
N GLY A 337 -9.90 9.29 -6.87
CA GLY A 337 -9.65 9.76 -8.24
C GLY A 337 -10.43 11.04 -8.60
N PRO A 338 -10.33 11.50 -9.87
CA PRO A 338 -10.91 12.77 -10.32
C PRO A 338 -12.42 12.95 -10.08
N ASN A 339 -13.16 11.84 -9.98
CA ASN A 339 -14.61 11.84 -9.81
C ASN A 339 -15.05 11.66 -8.34
N TRP A 340 -14.10 11.52 -7.42
CA TRP A 340 -14.34 11.30 -6.00
C TRP A 340 -14.00 12.55 -5.18
N ASP A 341 -14.89 12.88 -4.26
CA ASP A 341 -14.76 13.94 -3.28
C ASP A 341 -15.12 13.39 -1.89
N ALA A 342 -14.88 14.17 -0.83
CA ALA A 342 -15.14 13.75 0.54
C ALA A 342 -16.59 13.30 0.77
N ILE A 343 -17.57 13.94 0.11
CA ILE A 343 -19.00 13.62 0.24
C ILE A 343 -19.31 12.25 -0.37
N LYS A 344 -18.84 11.99 -1.59
CA LYS A 344 -19.05 10.70 -2.28
C LYS A 344 -18.34 9.56 -1.57
N ILE A 345 -17.12 9.80 -1.09
CA ILE A 345 -16.38 8.79 -0.32
C ILE A 345 -17.14 8.49 0.98
N THR A 346 -17.59 9.51 1.71
CA THR A 346 -18.45 9.36 2.90
C THR A 346 -19.70 8.54 2.61
N ALA A 347 -20.40 8.85 1.52
CA ALA A 347 -21.58 8.10 1.10
C ALA A 347 -21.25 6.64 0.76
N SER A 348 -20.11 6.36 0.14
CA SER A 348 -19.64 5.01 -0.16
C SER A 348 -19.36 4.20 1.11
N VAL A 349 -18.63 4.76 2.07
CA VAL A 349 -18.36 4.10 3.37
C VAL A 349 -19.66 3.90 4.15
N SER A 350 -20.53 4.91 4.18
CA SER A 350 -21.83 4.83 4.85
C SER A 350 -22.71 3.75 4.24
N ASN A 351 -22.75 3.65 2.92
CA ASN A 351 -23.50 2.61 2.21
C ASN A 351 -22.91 1.22 2.49
N ALA A 352 -21.59 1.07 2.49
CA ALA A 352 -20.96 -0.21 2.84
C ALA A 352 -21.27 -0.62 4.28
N ASN A 353 -21.18 0.31 5.24
CA ASN A 353 -21.58 0.07 6.63
C ASN A 353 -23.07 -0.31 6.74
N PHE A 354 -23.95 0.30 5.95
CA PHE A 354 -25.38 -0.03 5.95
C PHE A 354 -25.64 -1.42 5.36
N VAL A 355 -25.17 -1.67 4.14
CA VAL A 355 -25.41 -2.93 3.42
C VAL A 355 -24.86 -4.14 4.17
N MET A 356 -23.69 -4.01 4.81
CA MET A 356 -23.11 -5.11 5.60
C MET A 356 -23.91 -5.42 6.88
N ASN A 357 -24.73 -4.49 7.35
CA ASN A 357 -25.51 -4.63 8.58
C ASN A 357 -27.02 -4.74 8.33
N ASP A 358 -27.44 -4.76 7.07
CA ASP A 358 -28.83 -4.98 6.68
C ASP A 358 -29.28 -6.42 7.02
N GLU A 359 -30.46 -6.55 7.63
CA GLU A 359 -31.00 -7.82 8.14
C GLU A 359 -31.22 -8.84 7.02
N VAL A 360 -31.68 -8.39 5.85
CA VAL A 360 -31.95 -9.24 4.69
C VAL A 360 -30.64 -9.78 4.13
N MET A 361 -29.64 -8.90 3.97
CA MET A 361 -28.30 -9.29 3.49
C MET A 361 -27.62 -10.29 4.43
N GLN A 362 -27.78 -10.13 5.74
CA GLN A 362 -27.20 -11.06 6.71
C GLN A 362 -27.88 -12.44 6.68
N THR A 363 -29.21 -12.45 6.50
CA THR A 363 -30.00 -13.68 6.35
C THR A 363 -29.65 -14.42 5.06
N GLU A 364 -29.48 -13.72 3.93
CA GLU A 364 -29.09 -14.31 2.65
C GLU A 364 -27.67 -14.92 2.68
N LEU A 365 -26.76 -14.37 3.49
CA LEU A 365 -25.42 -14.90 3.71
C LEU A 365 -25.38 -16.12 4.65
N GLY A 366 -26.53 -16.57 5.16
CA GLY A 366 -26.60 -17.73 6.06
C GLY A 366 -25.95 -17.49 7.42
N LEU A 367 -25.70 -16.23 7.79
CA LEU A 367 -25.30 -15.86 9.13
C LEU A 367 -26.56 -16.02 10.00
N GLY A 368 -26.54 -16.97 10.95
CA GLY A 368 -27.74 -17.44 11.66
C GLY A 368 -28.63 -16.34 12.27
N ASP A 369 -29.86 -16.71 12.64
CA ASP A 369 -31.05 -15.87 12.96
C ASP A 369 -30.86 -14.69 13.96
N GLU A 370 -29.68 -14.50 14.58
CA GLU A 370 -29.41 -13.42 15.55
C GLU A 370 -28.09 -12.65 15.31
N SER A 371 -27.33 -13.01 14.27
CA SER A 371 -26.03 -12.38 13.94
C SER A 371 -26.13 -10.90 13.57
N TRP A 372 -27.31 -10.47 13.10
CA TRP A 372 -27.63 -9.09 12.70
C TRP A 372 -27.42 -8.05 13.79
N ARG A 373 -27.43 -8.46 15.06
CA ARG A 373 -27.17 -7.57 16.21
C ARG A 373 -25.72 -7.12 16.31
N LEU A 374 -24.78 -7.88 15.74
CA LEU A 374 -23.35 -7.57 15.82
C LEU A 374 -22.97 -6.84 14.54
N HIS A 375 -22.82 -5.52 14.61
CA HIS A 375 -22.44 -4.78 13.41
C HIS A 375 -20.99 -5.08 12.99
N ARG A 376 -20.82 -5.12 11.67
CA ARG A 376 -19.56 -5.17 10.92
C ARG A 376 -19.32 -3.79 10.34
N HIS A 377 -18.25 -3.12 10.76
CA HIS A 377 -17.85 -1.84 10.18
C HIS A 377 -16.57 -2.04 9.37
N PRO A 378 -16.63 -2.05 8.03
CA PRO A 378 -15.43 -2.00 7.21
C PRO A 378 -14.57 -0.77 7.50
N ALA A 379 -15.21 0.36 7.79
CA ALA A 379 -14.51 1.57 8.22
C ALA A 379 -15.42 2.51 9.03
N PHE A 380 -14.80 3.37 9.84
CA PHE A 380 -15.44 4.59 10.35
C PHE A 380 -15.08 5.79 9.47
N TYR A 381 -15.94 6.81 9.45
CA TYR A 381 -15.72 8.03 8.68
C TYR A 381 -16.13 9.27 9.49
N GLY A 382 -15.58 10.43 9.15
CA GLY A 382 -15.91 11.71 9.79
C GLY A 382 -14.69 12.59 10.06
N THR A 383 -14.65 13.26 11.21
CA THR A 383 -13.43 13.91 11.72
C THR A 383 -12.45 12.88 12.27
N ALA A 384 -11.21 13.30 12.54
CA ALA A 384 -10.22 12.45 13.21
C ALA A 384 -10.72 11.95 14.57
N GLU A 385 -11.36 12.81 15.37
CA GLU A 385 -11.92 12.45 16.68
C GLU A 385 -13.03 11.42 16.56
N GLN A 386 -13.92 11.56 15.58
CA GLN A 386 -14.99 10.59 15.33
C GLN A 386 -14.42 9.22 14.92
N CYS A 387 -13.40 9.21 14.06
CA CYS A 387 -12.68 8.00 13.67
C CYS A 387 -11.93 7.35 14.84
N ILE A 388 -11.28 8.15 15.70
CA ILE A 388 -10.60 7.69 16.91
C ILE A 388 -11.61 7.08 17.89
N ALA A 389 -12.73 7.76 18.14
CA ALA A 389 -13.77 7.27 19.04
C ALA A 389 -14.41 5.98 18.51
N GLY A 390 -14.66 5.89 17.19
CA GLY A 390 -15.18 4.69 16.52
C GLY A 390 -16.47 4.14 17.14
N THR A 391 -17.32 5.01 17.69
CA THR A 391 -18.54 4.62 18.38
C THR A 391 -19.71 4.48 17.41
N CYS A 392 -20.18 3.26 17.21
CA CYS A 392 -21.50 3.00 16.64
C CYS A 392 -22.51 2.85 17.79
N LEU A 393 -23.57 3.66 17.79
CA LEU A 393 -24.59 3.66 18.86
C LEU A 393 -25.46 2.40 18.84
N ASP A 394 -25.57 1.75 17.69
CA ASP A 394 -26.41 0.58 17.48
C ASP A 394 -25.66 -0.75 17.68
N CYS A 395 -24.33 -0.70 17.86
CA CYS A 395 -23.49 -1.87 18.10
C CYS A 395 -23.85 -2.57 19.42
N ALA A 396 -24.48 -3.73 19.37
CA ALA A 396 -24.74 -4.52 20.57
C ALA A 396 -23.48 -5.22 21.10
N ALA A 397 -23.42 -5.49 22.41
CA ALA A 397 -22.41 -6.37 23.01
C ALA A 397 -22.79 -7.85 22.81
N PRO A 398 -21.79 -8.75 22.63
CA PRO A 398 -22.05 -10.17 22.45
C PRO A 398 -22.57 -10.79 23.77
N ARG A 399 -23.58 -11.64 23.68
CA ARG A 399 -24.26 -12.28 24.82
C ARG A 399 -23.79 -13.72 25.01
N THR A 400 -23.75 -14.49 23.94
CA THR A 400 -23.42 -15.93 23.94
C THR A 400 -21.93 -16.17 23.66
N ASP A 401 -21.43 -17.36 23.97
CA ASP A 401 -20.06 -17.75 23.60
C ASP A 401 -19.86 -17.78 22.09
N TRP A 402 -20.88 -18.21 21.34
CA TRP A 402 -20.86 -18.17 19.88
C TRP A 402 -20.74 -16.75 19.34
N GLU A 403 -21.51 -15.79 19.88
CA GLU A 403 -21.39 -14.37 19.50
C GLU A 403 -20.02 -13.78 19.86
N ARG A 404 -19.41 -14.24 20.96
CA ARG A 404 -18.03 -13.85 21.33
C ARG A 404 -17.01 -14.39 20.33
N SER A 405 -17.07 -15.67 19.98
CA SER A 405 -16.20 -16.26 18.96
C SER A 405 -16.36 -15.58 17.59
N LEU A 406 -17.60 -15.34 17.17
CA LEU A 406 -17.89 -14.64 15.91
C LEU A 406 -17.34 -13.20 15.93
N ARG A 407 -17.44 -12.53 17.08
CA ARG A 407 -16.85 -11.20 17.27
C ARG A 407 -15.34 -11.22 17.12
N GLU A 408 -14.65 -12.17 17.74
CA GLU A 408 -13.19 -12.31 17.66
C GLU A 408 -12.71 -12.57 16.22
N GLU A 409 -13.45 -13.39 15.46
CA GLU A 409 -13.21 -13.61 14.04
C GLU A 409 -13.39 -12.32 13.23
N TRP A 410 -14.50 -11.62 13.45
CA TRP A 410 -14.80 -10.38 12.73
C TRP A 410 -13.89 -9.21 13.07
N ASP A 411 -13.36 -9.14 14.30
CA ASP A 411 -12.33 -8.15 14.67
C ASP A 411 -11.00 -8.39 13.91
N GLN A 412 -10.86 -9.52 13.20
CA GLN A 412 -9.75 -9.71 12.27
C GLN A 412 -9.87 -8.86 10.99
N VAL A 413 -11.06 -8.37 10.65
CA VAL A 413 -11.32 -7.65 9.40
C VAL A 413 -11.96 -6.29 9.64
N TYR A 414 -12.93 -6.22 10.54
CA TYR A 414 -13.74 -5.03 10.80
C TYR A 414 -13.25 -4.22 12.00
N VAL A 415 -13.55 -2.92 11.99
CA VAL A 415 -13.18 -1.99 13.06
C VAL A 415 -14.32 -1.78 14.04
N ARG A 416 -13.99 -1.62 15.33
CA ARG A 416 -14.97 -1.30 16.38
C ARG A 416 -14.36 -0.44 17.48
N GLY A 417 -15.19 0.43 18.05
CA GLY A 417 -14.89 1.19 19.26
C GLY A 417 -13.67 2.09 19.13
N HIS A 418 -13.11 2.49 20.27
CA HIS A 418 -11.95 3.36 20.33
C HIS A 418 -10.75 2.79 19.57
N VAL A 419 -9.93 3.66 18.99
CA VAL A 419 -8.70 3.26 18.28
C VAL A 419 -7.79 2.49 19.22
N ARG A 420 -7.13 1.48 18.66
CA ARG A 420 -6.11 0.69 19.33
C ARG A 420 -4.86 0.77 18.49
N PHE A 421 -3.75 1.07 19.14
CA PHE A 421 -2.44 1.05 18.53
C PHE A 421 -1.77 -0.28 18.79
N PHE A 422 -1.03 -0.77 17.80
CA PHE A 422 -0.28 -2.01 17.94
C PHE A 422 1.17 -1.67 18.36
N GLN A 423 1.61 -2.21 19.50
CA GLN A 423 2.96 -2.02 20.03
C GLN A 423 3.85 -3.29 19.95
N GLU A 424 3.34 -4.53 20.02
CA GLU A 424 4.16 -5.76 19.89
C GLU A 424 3.42 -7.01 19.33
N ASP A 425 4.08 -7.72 18.40
CA ASP A 425 4.63 -9.09 18.57
C ASP A 425 5.72 -9.30 17.47
N PRO A 426 6.96 -9.70 17.82
CA PRO A 426 8.09 -9.94 16.91
C PRO A 426 7.86 -10.87 15.71
N GLY A 427 6.93 -11.82 15.83
CA GLY A 427 6.53 -12.67 14.71
C GLY A 427 5.44 -12.02 13.83
N ARG A 428 4.90 -10.85 14.23
CA ARG A 428 3.77 -10.15 13.60
C ARG A 428 4.15 -8.83 12.93
N GLN A 429 5.45 -8.54 12.77
CA GLN A 429 5.90 -7.56 11.78
C GLN A 429 5.23 -7.78 10.39
N LEU A 430 4.80 -9.03 10.15
CA LEU A 430 4.01 -9.57 9.06
C LEU A 430 2.61 -8.96 8.84
N MET A 431 1.92 -8.40 9.83
CA MET A 431 0.49 -8.03 9.65
C MET A 431 0.24 -6.61 9.13
N THR A 432 1.26 -5.74 9.17
CA THR A 432 1.13 -4.34 8.71
C THR A 432 1.75 -4.08 7.35
N GLY A 433 2.53 -5.03 6.82
CA GLY A 433 2.90 -5.09 5.42
C GLY A 433 1.84 -5.83 4.62
N SER A 434 1.68 -5.49 3.34
CA SER A 434 0.85 -6.26 2.39
C SER A 434 1.41 -7.68 2.14
N PHE A 435 2.58 -7.99 2.71
CA PHE A 435 3.37 -9.18 2.45
C PHE A 435 3.92 -9.73 3.77
N CYS A 436 3.82 -11.05 3.97
CA CYS A 436 4.12 -11.69 5.25
C CYS A 436 5.30 -12.69 5.18
N PRO A 437 6.58 -12.27 5.07
CA PRO A 437 7.72 -13.16 5.26
C PRO A 437 8.46 -12.90 6.58
N ILE A 438 8.66 -13.93 7.41
CA ILE A 438 9.49 -13.91 8.63
C ILE A 438 10.99 -13.86 8.28
N ASP A 439 11.38 -14.45 7.16
CA ASP A 439 12.73 -14.45 6.61
C ASP A 439 12.73 -14.45 5.08
N ASP A 440 13.92 -14.30 4.48
CA ASP A 440 14.13 -14.31 3.03
C ASP A 440 13.61 -15.60 2.34
N ASP A 441 13.33 -16.66 3.11
CA ASP A 441 12.80 -17.94 2.62
C ASP A 441 11.29 -18.09 2.85
N ASP A 442 10.63 -17.17 3.55
CA ASP A 442 9.25 -17.34 4.04
C ASP A 442 8.18 -16.80 3.07
N TRP A 443 8.55 -15.89 2.17
CA TRP A 443 7.59 -15.27 1.24
C TRP A 443 7.07 -16.27 0.19
N SER A 444 7.91 -17.24 -0.19
CA SER A 444 7.52 -18.32 -1.11
C SER A 444 6.77 -19.43 -0.37
N LYS A 445 7.11 -19.70 0.91
CA LYS A 445 6.39 -20.68 1.74
C LYS A 445 4.91 -20.35 1.88
N GLN A 446 4.55 -19.06 1.98
CA GLN A 446 3.15 -18.63 2.03
C GLN A 446 2.32 -19.08 0.82
N ALA A 447 2.92 -19.07 -0.37
CA ALA A 447 2.27 -19.56 -1.58
C ALA A 447 1.94 -21.07 -1.50
N TYR A 448 2.67 -21.83 -0.68
CA TYR A 448 2.53 -23.29 -0.57
C TYR A 448 1.85 -23.76 0.73
N TYR A 449 1.82 -22.97 1.80
CA TYR A 449 1.11 -23.35 3.04
C TYR A 449 -0.42 -23.39 2.81
N LEU A 450 -0.96 -22.50 1.97
CA LEU A 450 -2.39 -22.46 1.64
C LEU A 450 -2.85 -23.68 0.84
N SER A 451 -1.98 -24.26 -0.01
CA SER A 451 -2.36 -25.42 -0.83
C SER A 451 -2.53 -26.71 0.00
N ARG A 452 -1.92 -26.78 1.20
CA ARG A 452 -2.02 -27.96 2.09
C ARG A 452 -3.20 -27.89 3.07
N GLU A 453 -3.70 -26.71 3.43
CA GLU A 453 -4.87 -26.60 4.32
C GLU A 453 -6.20 -26.92 3.59
N HIS A 454 -6.23 -26.81 2.25
CA HIS A 454 -7.39 -27.24 1.47
C HIS A 454 -7.62 -28.77 1.45
N GLU A 455 -6.67 -29.59 1.92
CA GLU A 455 -6.86 -31.03 2.01
C GLU A 455 -7.56 -31.51 3.30
N GLN A 456 -7.86 -30.64 4.28
CA GLN A 456 -8.44 -31.07 5.57
C GLN A 456 -9.62 -30.23 6.11
N SER A 457 -10.35 -29.51 5.26
CA SER A 457 -11.60 -28.86 5.66
C SER A 457 -12.80 -29.83 5.54
N PRO A 458 -13.68 -29.95 6.56
CA PRO A 458 -14.85 -30.83 6.47
C PRO A 458 -15.84 -30.35 5.38
N PRO A 459 -16.74 -31.22 4.87
CA PRO A 459 -17.42 -31.08 3.57
C PRO A 459 -18.48 -29.95 3.45
N GLN A 460 -18.47 -28.95 4.35
CA GLN A 460 -19.47 -27.89 4.37
C GLN A 460 -19.11 -26.70 3.47
N HIS A 461 -17.83 -26.49 3.11
CA HIS A 461 -17.39 -25.36 2.26
C HIS A 461 -17.70 -25.51 0.76
N ALA A 462 -17.82 -26.73 0.22
CA ALA A 462 -18.09 -26.94 -1.21
C ALA A 462 -19.51 -26.51 -1.65
N ALA A 463 -20.46 -26.41 -0.71
CA ALA A 463 -21.82 -25.94 -0.98
C ALA A 463 -21.89 -24.41 -1.18
N TRP A 464 -20.91 -23.66 -0.68
CA TRP A 464 -20.87 -22.20 -0.73
C TRP A 464 -20.61 -21.68 -2.15
N HIS A 465 -19.60 -22.22 -2.85
CA HIS A 465 -19.26 -21.78 -4.22
C HIS A 465 -20.38 -22.05 -5.25
N SER A 466 -21.09 -23.18 -5.11
CA SER A 466 -22.18 -23.56 -6.04
C SER A 466 -23.44 -22.71 -5.88
N ARG A 467 -23.77 -22.30 -4.64
CA ARG A 467 -24.93 -21.43 -4.36
C ARG A 467 -24.64 -19.97 -4.67
N PHE A 468 -23.42 -19.50 -4.41
CA PHE A 468 -23.00 -18.12 -4.67
C PHE A 468 -23.06 -17.75 -6.17
N SER A 469 -22.73 -18.69 -7.05
CA SER A 469 -22.87 -18.50 -8.51
C SER A 469 -24.30 -18.19 -8.93
N ARG A 470 -25.32 -18.82 -8.32
CA ARG A 470 -26.73 -18.57 -8.67
C ARG A 470 -27.20 -17.19 -8.21
N THR A 471 -26.74 -16.72 -7.05
CA THR A 471 -27.09 -15.39 -6.53
C THR A 471 -26.43 -14.28 -7.35
N LEU A 472 -25.18 -14.49 -7.79
CA LEU A 472 -24.48 -13.58 -8.69
C LEU A 472 -25.18 -13.46 -10.05
N ASP A 473 -25.71 -14.57 -10.57
CA ASP A 473 -26.49 -14.57 -11.81
C ASP A 473 -27.82 -13.82 -11.66
N LEU A 474 -28.49 -13.93 -10.51
CA LEU A 474 -29.73 -13.20 -10.22
C LEU A 474 -29.50 -11.69 -10.07
N LEU A 475 -28.41 -11.26 -9.44
CA LEU A 475 -28.02 -9.84 -9.34
C LEU A 475 -27.60 -9.26 -10.69
N LYS A 476 -26.83 -10.01 -11.49
CA LYS A 476 -26.48 -9.59 -12.87
C LYS A 476 -27.73 -9.44 -13.74
N ASN A 477 -28.68 -10.36 -13.64
CA ASN A 477 -29.96 -10.28 -14.36
C ASN A 477 -30.79 -9.07 -13.91
N SER A 478 -30.76 -8.73 -12.63
CA SER A 478 -31.49 -7.57 -12.08
C SER A 478 -30.89 -6.23 -12.52
N ILE A 479 -29.55 -6.13 -12.57
CA ILE A 479 -28.84 -4.94 -13.08
C ILE A 479 -29.07 -4.80 -14.59
N GLN A 480 -29.04 -5.90 -15.34
CA GLN A 480 -29.30 -5.90 -16.78
C GLN A 480 -30.75 -5.49 -17.09
N PHE A 481 -31.70 -5.91 -16.25
CA PHE A 481 -33.10 -5.49 -16.35
C PHE A 481 -33.29 -4.00 -16.04
N ALA A 482 -32.58 -3.49 -15.03
CA ALA A 482 -32.58 -2.06 -14.70
C ALA A 482 -31.95 -1.20 -15.80
N GLN A 483 -30.88 -1.68 -16.44
CA GLN A 483 -30.25 -1.03 -17.60
C GLN A 483 -31.18 -1.02 -18.82
N GLN A 484 -31.84 -2.14 -19.14
CA GLN A 484 -32.84 -2.18 -20.23
C GLN A 484 -34.05 -1.29 -19.95
N ALA A 485 -34.48 -1.17 -18.69
CA ALA A 485 -35.55 -0.26 -18.29
C ALA A 485 -35.14 1.21 -18.43
N MET A 486 -33.88 1.56 -18.10
CA MET A 486 -33.33 2.89 -18.31
C MET A 486 -33.18 3.25 -19.79
N GLU A 487 -32.69 2.34 -20.62
CA GLU A 487 -32.59 2.54 -22.08
C GLU A 487 -33.98 2.71 -22.72
N SER A 488 -34.97 1.96 -22.24
CA SER A 488 -36.36 2.10 -22.68
C SER A 488 -36.95 3.46 -22.26
N LEU A 489 -36.63 3.95 -21.06
CA LEU A 489 -37.04 5.27 -20.58
C LEU A 489 -36.36 6.41 -21.36
N GLU A 490 -35.08 6.27 -21.71
CA GLU A 490 -34.37 7.22 -22.57
C GLU A 490 -34.94 7.26 -23.99
N HIS A 491 -35.31 6.10 -24.55
CA HIS A 491 -35.95 6.02 -25.86
C HIS A 491 -37.36 6.63 -25.86
N ILE A 492 -38.11 6.48 -24.76
CA ILE A 492 -39.40 7.15 -24.56
C ILE A 492 -39.23 8.67 -24.45
N LEU A 493 -38.24 9.16 -23.68
CA LEU A 493 -37.93 10.59 -23.54
C LEU A 493 -37.45 11.23 -24.85
N GLN A 494 -36.66 10.49 -25.66
CA GLN A 494 -36.29 10.93 -27.00
C GLN A 494 -37.49 10.96 -27.95
N SER A 495 -38.41 9.99 -27.87
CA SER A 495 -39.64 10.00 -28.66
C SER A 495 -40.60 11.14 -28.30
N GLU A 496 -40.70 11.53 -27.02
CA GLU A 496 -41.46 12.71 -26.58
C GLU A 496 -40.81 14.02 -27.05
N SER A 497 -39.48 14.09 -27.09
CA SER A 497 -38.74 15.25 -27.62
C SER A 497 -38.95 15.43 -29.13
N LEU A 498 -38.98 14.33 -29.89
CA LEU A 498 -39.32 14.29 -31.32
C LEU A 498 -40.80 14.64 -31.59
N CYS A 499 -41.73 14.16 -30.75
CA CYS A 499 -43.14 14.57 -30.81
C CYS A 499 -43.30 16.08 -30.53
N LYS A 500 -42.59 16.65 -29.55
CA LYS A 500 -42.62 18.11 -29.28
C LYS A 500 -41.97 18.93 -30.40
N ALA A 501 -40.95 18.41 -31.08
CA ALA A 501 -40.28 19.09 -32.20
C ALA A 501 -41.08 19.06 -33.53
N HIS A 502 -42.00 18.10 -33.72
CA HIS A 502 -42.79 17.98 -34.96
C HIS A 502 -44.27 18.35 -34.81
N ILE A 503 -44.87 18.20 -33.63
CA ILE A 503 -46.31 18.47 -33.41
C ILE A 503 -46.55 19.94 -33.01
N VAL A 504 -45.63 20.56 -32.25
CA VAL A 504 -45.78 21.96 -31.79
C VAL A 504 -45.75 22.97 -32.95
N PRO A 505 -44.89 22.85 -33.98
CA PRO A 505 -44.93 23.76 -35.14
C PRO A 505 -46.19 23.60 -36.01
N MET A 506 -46.84 22.43 -36.00
CA MET A 506 -48.08 22.18 -36.76
C MET A 506 -49.34 22.72 -36.07
N LEU A 507 -49.32 22.91 -34.74
CA LEU A 507 -50.45 23.46 -33.99
C LEU A 507 -50.41 24.99 -33.86
N THR A 508 -49.29 25.64 -34.17
CA THR A 508 -49.14 27.11 -34.17
C THR A 508 -49.36 27.77 -35.53
N SER A 509 -49.78 27.03 -36.57
CA SER A 509 -50.07 27.55 -37.91
C SER A 509 -51.54 27.40 -38.34
N ARG A 510 -52.49 27.54 -37.41
CA ARG A 510 -53.90 27.80 -37.72
C ARG A 510 -54.37 29.10 -37.10
#